data_AF-A0A940NZL6-F1
#
_entry.id   AF-A0A940NZL6-F1
#
_cell.length_a   1.000
_cell.length_b   1.000
_cell.length_c   1.000
_cell.angle_alpha   90.00
_cell.angle_beta   90.00
_cell.angle_gamma   90.00
#
_symmetry.space_group_name_H-M   'P 1'
#
loop_
_entity.id
_entity.type
_entity.pdbx_description
1 polymer ?
#
loop_
_entity_poly.entity_id
_entity_poly.type
_entity_poly.pdbx_seq_one_letter_code
_entity_poly.pdbx_strand_id
1 'polypeptide(L)'
;LDVYEEETDYFFEDFSGHILNDDILARLISMPNVIVTSHQAFLTEEALNNIAETTVLNMKQLHDDGKCPNELIWKNGEIIHGTK
;
A
#
# COMPACT_ATOMS: atom_id res chain seq x y z
N LEU A 1 -8.51 -11.46 5.68
CA LEU A 1 -7.14 -11.23 5.20
C LEU A 1 -7.18 -9.94 4.40
N ASP A 2 -6.41 -8.93 4.79
CA ASP A 2 -6.32 -7.69 4.01
C ASP A 2 -5.18 -7.72 2.99
N VAL A 3 -4.18 -8.59 3.22
CA VAL A 3 -3.03 -8.84 2.35
C VAL A 3 -2.98 -10.34 2.06
N TYR A 4 -2.64 -10.71 0.83
CA TYR A 4 -2.40 -12.08 0.41
C TYR A 4 -1.09 -12.19 -0.39
N GLU A 5 -0.35 -13.28 -0.23
CA GLU A 5 1.03 -13.41 -0.74
C GLU A 5 1.13 -13.26 -2.27
N GLU A 6 0.17 -13.80 -3.01
CA GLU A 6 0.12 -13.77 -4.49
C GLU A 6 -0.95 -12.79 -5.01
N GLU A 7 -1.20 -11.71 -4.28
CA GLU A 7 -2.30 -10.78 -4.57
C GLU A 7 -2.10 -9.89 -5.81
N THR A 8 -0.87 -9.75 -6.29
CA THR A 8 -0.47 -8.73 -7.28
C THR A 8 -1.25 -8.81 -8.59
N ASP A 9 -1.66 -10.01 -9.01
CA ASP A 9 -2.38 -10.24 -10.26
C ASP A 9 -3.91 -10.10 -10.14
N TYR A 10 -4.43 -10.00 -8.91
CA TYR A 10 -5.87 -10.05 -8.63
C TYR A 10 -6.42 -8.83 -7.92
N PHE A 11 -5.66 -8.26 -6.99
CA PHE A 11 -6.16 -7.18 -6.14
C PHE A 11 -6.21 -5.88 -6.94
N PHE A 12 -7.25 -5.07 -6.67
CA PHE A 12 -7.57 -3.82 -7.37
C PHE A 12 -8.12 -3.94 -8.81
N GLU A 13 -8.34 -5.16 -9.31
CA GLU A 13 -8.87 -5.45 -10.64
C GLU A 13 -10.24 -6.17 -10.57
N ASP A 14 -11.06 -6.08 -11.63
CA ASP A 14 -12.38 -6.73 -11.68
C ASP A 14 -12.34 -8.10 -12.37
N PHE A 15 -12.54 -9.16 -11.57
CA PHE A 15 -12.59 -10.55 -12.02
C PHE A 15 -13.98 -11.19 -11.95
N SER A 16 -15.05 -10.40 -11.82
CA SER A 16 -16.43 -10.90 -11.65
C SER A 16 -16.92 -11.84 -12.78
N GLY A 17 -16.36 -11.72 -13.99
CA GLY A 17 -16.67 -12.57 -15.16
C GLY A 17 -15.62 -13.62 -15.53
N HIS A 18 -14.56 -13.76 -14.72
CA HIS A 18 -13.41 -14.60 -15.04
C HIS A 18 -13.26 -15.74 -14.03
N ILE A 19 -12.70 -16.86 -14.49
CA ILE A 19 -12.33 -17.96 -13.59
C ILE A 19 -11.06 -17.54 -12.86
N LEU A 20 -11.12 -17.55 -11.53
CA LEU A 20 -9.96 -17.32 -10.68
C LEU A 20 -9.04 -18.55 -10.75
N ASN A 21 -7.80 -18.36 -11.20
CA ASN A 21 -6.85 -19.47 -11.40
C ASN A 21 -6.06 -19.81 -10.13
N ASP A 22 -6.06 -18.93 -9.13
CA ASP A 22 -5.46 -19.16 -7.83
C ASP A 22 -6.39 -20.02 -6.96
N ASP A 23 -6.05 -21.28 -6.80
CA ASP A 23 -6.85 -22.26 -6.06
C ASP A 23 -6.87 -21.98 -4.54
N ILE A 24 -5.81 -21.39 -3.99
CA ILE A 24 -5.72 -21.01 -2.58
C ILE A 24 -6.65 -19.82 -2.31
N LEU A 25 -6.56 -18.76 -3.12
CA LEU A 25 -7.41 -17.59 -3.00
C LEU A 25 -8.88 -17.96 -3.22
N ALA A 26 -9.19 -18.76 -4.25
CA ALA A 26 -10.54 -19.28 -4.49
C ALA A 26 -11.09 -20.04 -3.27
N ARG A 27 -10.25 -20.87 -2.65
CA ARG A 27 -10.63 -21.62 -1.45
C ARG A 27 -10.86 -20.69 -0.26
N LEU A 28 -9.99 -19.71 -0.03
CA LEU A 28 -10.11 -18.75 1.07
C LEU A 28 -11.41 -17.93 0.96
N ILE A 29 -11.74 -17.39 -0.22
CA ILE A 29 -12.97 -16.60 -0.40
C ILE A 29 -14.25 -17.44 -0.30
N SER A 30 -14.15 -18.77 -0.51
CA SER A 30 -15.29 -19.69 -0.39
C SER A 30 -15.66 -20.05 1.06
N MET A 31 -14.76 -19.81 2.02
CA MET A 31 -14.98 -20.20 3.42
C MET A 31 -15.93 -19.21 4.12
N PRO A 32 -17.01 -19.69 4.78
CA PRO A 32 -18.01 -18.81 5.39
C PRO A 32 -17.48 -18.00 6.59
N ASN A 33 -16.34 -18.40 7.14
CA ASN A 33 -15.67 -17.76 8.27
C ASN A 33 -14.44 -16.93 7.86
N VAL A 34 -14.25 -16.69 6.56
CA VAL A 34 -13.14 -15.91 6.03
C VAL A 34 -13.69 -14.70 5.28
N ILE A 35 -13.17 -13.52 5.60
CA ILE A 35 -13.39 -12.30 4.84
C ILE A 35 -12.03 -11.89 4.27
N VAL A 36 -11.96 -11.68 2.96
CA VAL A 36 -10.77 -11.16 2.26
C VAL A 36 -11.10 -9.77 1.76
N THR A 37 -10.18 -8.83 1.98
CA THR A 37 -10.23 -7.44 1.50
C THR A 37 -8.92 -7.14 0.78
N SER A 38 -8.94 -6.26 -0.21
CA SER A 38 -7.77 -5.97 -1.04
C SER A 38 -7.06 -4.71 -0.59
N HIS A 39 -6.17 -4.82 0.40
CA HIS A 39 -5.39 -3.68 0.92
C HIS A 39 -6.29 -2.50 1.36
N GLN A 40 -7.43 -2.79 1.96
CA GLN A 40 -8.43 -1.76 2.30
C GLN A 40 -8.32 -1.29 3.75
N ALA A 41 -7.43 -1.86 4.57
CA ALA A 41 -7.33 -1.48 5.98
C ALA A 41 -6.98 0.01 6.19
N PHE A 42 -6.28 0.64 5.24
CA PHE A 42 -5.93 2.07 5.32
C PHE A 42 -7.01 2.98 4.70
N LEU A 43 -8.11 2.45 4.17
CA LEU A 43 -9.13 3.21 3.45
C LEU A 43 -10.11 3.90 4.43
N THR A 44 -9.58 4.77 5.28
CA THR A 44 -10.35 5.67 6.15
C THR A 44 -10.11 7.12 5.75
N GLU A 45 -11.07 8.00 6.07
CA GLU A 45 -10.95 9.43 5.78
C GLU A 45 -9.70 10.03 6.43
N GLU A 46 -9.45 9.69 7.70
CA GLU A 46 -8.30 10.19 8.46
C GLU A 46 -6.97 9.70 7.89
N ALA A 47 -6.88 8.41 7.53
CA ALA A 47 -5.65 7.84 6.99
C ALA A 47 -5.32 8.43 5.62
N LEU A 48 -6.31 8.55 4.72
CA LEU A 48 -6.11 9.15 3.40
C LEU A 48 -5.73 10.64 3.50
N ASN A 49 -6.38 11.39 4.40
CA ASN A 49 -6.03 12.78 4.66
C ASN A 49 -4.58 12.91 5.14
N ASN A 50 -4.16 12.08 6.11
CA ASN A 50 -2.79 12.09 6.62
C ASN A 50 -1.75 11.72 5.55
N ILE A 51 -2.06 10.72 4.70
CA ILE A 51 -1.21 10.32 3.58
C ILE A 51 -1.03 11.50 2.62
N ALA A 52 -2.12 12.15 2.21
CA ALA A 52 -2.09 13.27 1.28
C ALA A 52 -1.31 14.47 1.87
N GLU A 53 -1.65 14.88 3.10
CA GLU A 53 -1.01 16.01 3.77
C GLU A 53 0.49 15.78 3.96
N THR A 54 0.89 14.63 4.48
CA THR A 54 2.30 14.28 4.69
C THR A 54 3.07 14.25 3.37
N THR A 55 2.47 13.69 2.31
CA THR A 55 3.10 13.61 0.99
C THR A 55 3.36 15.00 0.41
N VAL A 56 2.35 15.87 0.43
CA VAL A 56 2.48 17.25 -0.08
C VAL A 56 3.47 18.07 0.75
N LEU A 57 3.44 17.93 2.08
CA LEU A 57 4.37 18.63 2.96
C LEU A 57 5.82 18.19 2.71
N ASN A 58 6.07 16.89 2.57
CA ASN A 58 7.41 16.37 2.24
C ASN A 58 7.92 16.92 0.91
N MET A 59 7.08 16.93 -0.13
CA MET A 59 7.45 17.49 -1.45
C MET A 59 7.77 18.98 -1.37
N LYS A 60 6.96 19.74 -0.61
CA LYS A 60 7.18 21.17 -0.42
C LYS A 60 8.50 21.45 0.32
N GLN A 61 8.79 20.73 1.41
CA GLN A 61 10.04 20.88 2.15
C GLN A 61 11.26 20.48 1.31
N LEU A 62 11.17 19.41 0.52
CA LEU A 62 12.23 19.07 -0.42
C LEU A 62 12.46 20.18 -1.46
N HIS A 63 11.39 20.82 -1.93
CA HIS A 63 11.49 21.93 -2.89
C HIS A 63 12.09 23.20 -2.27
N ASP A 64 11.57 23.62 -1.11
CA ASP A 64 11.90 24.89 -0.46
C ASP A 64 13.23 24.82 0.31
N ASP A 65 13.43 23.75 1.08
CA ASP A 65 14.55 23.60 2.02
C ASP A 65 15.63 22.62 1.54
N GLY A 66 15.38 21.89 0.44
CA GLY A 66 16.28 20.89 -0.12
C GLY A 66 16.36 19.59 0.69
N LYS A 67 15.52 19.41 1.70
CA LYS A 67 15.45 18.22 2.57
C LYS A 67 14.07 18.08 3.21
N CYS A 68 13.67 16.87 3.60
CA CYS A 68 12.47 16.67 4.44
C CYS A 68 12.66 15.57 5.49
N PRO A 69 11.85 15.54 6.57
CA PRO A 69 12.00 14.56 7.66
C PRO A 69 11.79 13.10 7.24
N ASN A 70 11.07 12.88 6.13
CA ASN A 70 10.74 11.54 5.62
C ASN A 70 11.57 11.18 4.37
N GLU A 71 12.67 11.88 4.13
CA GLU A 71 13.54 11.63 2.98
C GLU A 71 14.25 10.26 3.12
N LEU A 72 14.30 9.51 2.02
CA LEU A 72 15.04 8.26 1.92
C LEU A 72 16.22 8.45 0.96
N ILE A 73 17.44 8.38 1.49
CA ILE A 73 18.67 8.61 0.73
C ILE A 73 19.34 7.27 0.47
N TRP A 74 19.49 6.89 -0.80
CA TRP A 74 20.25 5.70 -1.19
C TRP A 74 21.74 6.02 -1.29
N LYS A 75 22.58 5.38 -0.48
CA LYS A 75 24.03 5.57 -0.50
C LYS A 75 24.77 4.28 -0.17
N ASN A 76 25.77 3.94 -0.99
CA ASN A 76 26.64 2.76 -0.81
C ASN A 76 25.89 1.43 -0.63
N GLY A 77 24.71 1.28 -1.26
CA GLY A 77 23.92 0.05 -1.16
C GLY A 77 22.94 -0.01 0.01
N GLU A 78 22.81 1.07 0.79
CA GLU A 78 21.92 1.15 1.94
C GLU A 78 20.99 2.36 1.87
N ILE A 79 19.81 2.24 2.49
CA ILE A 79 18.87 3.36 2.69
C ILE A 79 19.22 4.07 3.99
N ILE A 80 19.48 5.37 3.91
CA ILE A 80 19.71 6.25 5.04
C ILE A 80 18.50 7.19 5.17
N HIS A 81 17.93 7.29 6.36
CA HIS A 81 16.84 8.23 6.62
C HIS A 81 17.40 9.66 6.73
N GLY A 82 16.73 10.62 6.10
CA GLY A 82 17.03 12.05 6.27
C GLY A 82 16.96 12.43 7.75
N THR A 83 18.05 12.95 8.29
CA THR A 83 18.11 13.39 9.68
C THR A 83 17.19 14.60 9.88
N LYS A 84 16.38 14.56 10.95
CA LYS A 84 15.64 15.73 11.45
C LYS A 84 16.58 16.92 11.68
#